data_AF-A0A8T4JFL2-F1
#
_entry.id   AF-A0A8T4JFL2-F1
#
_cell.length_a   1.000
_cell.length_b   1.000
_cell.length_c   1.000
_cell.angle_alpha   90.00
_cell.angle_beta   90.00
_cell.angle_gamma   90.00
#
_symmetry.space_group_name_H-M   'P 1'
#
loop_
_entity.id
_entity.type
_entity.pdbx_description
1 polymer ?
#
loop_
_entity_poly.entity_id
_entity_poly.type
_entity_poly.pdbx_seq_one_letter_code
_entity_poly.pdbx_strand_id
1 'polypeptide(L)' 'MAQRYFDDAKHFREKGDKVLAFAALNYAHGWLDAGARIQLFKVNDSVLFTVDE' A
#
# COMPACT_ATOMS: atom_id res chain seq x y z
N MET A 1 -0.62 -8.72 5.12
CA MET A 1 -1.68 -8.20 4.24
C MET A 1 -1.12 -7.40 3.07
N ALA A 2 -0.28 -6.38 3.30
CA ALA A 2 0.34 -5.56 2.24
C ALA A 2 0.95 -6.40 1.10
N GLN A 3 1.75 -7.42 1.40
CA GLN A 3 2.35 -8.30 0.39
C GLN A 3 1.31 -8.97 -0.52
N ARG A 4 0.19 -9.44 0.04
CA ARG A 4 -0.86 -10.12 -0.74
C ARG A 4 -1.49 -9.17 -1.76
N TYR A 5 -1.84 -7.96 -1.33
CA TYR A 5 -2.41 -6.96 -2.23
C TYR A 5 -1.40 -6.43 -3.25
N PHE A 6 -0.10 -6.43 -2.92
CA PHE A 6 0.95 -6.13 -3.89
C PHE A 6 1.08 -7.21 -4.96
N ASP A 7 0.97 -8.49 -4.58
CA ASP A 7 0.95 -9.60 -5.53
C ASP A 7 -0.32 -9.58 -6.40
N ASP A 8 -1.47 -9.22 -5.83
CA ASP A 8 -2.72 -8.97 -6.59
C ASP A 8 -2.55 -7.81 -7.58
N ALA A 9 -1.89 -6.72 -7.18
CA ALA A 9 -1.60 -5.60 -8.06
C ALA A 9 -0.75 -6.01 -9.27
N LYS A 10 0.26 -6.87 -9.06
CA LYS A 10 1.05 -7.46 -10.16
C LYS A 10 0.17 -8.32 -11.06
N HIS A 11 -0.66 -9.17 -10.48
CA HIS A 11 -1.57 -10.05 -11.22
C HIS A 11 -2.52 -9.26 -12.13
N PHE A 12 -3.19 -8.23 -11.62
CA PHE A 12 -4.07 -7.38 -12.41
C PHE A 12 -3.30 -6.59 -13.48
N ARG A 13 -2.10 -6.12 -13.15
CA ARG A 13 -1.24 -5.40 -14.11
C ARG A 13 -0.87 -6.29 -15.29
N GLU A 14 -0.48 -7.54 -15.04
CA GLU A 14 -0.12 -8.52 -16.07
C GLU A 14 -1.31 -8.87 -16.98
N LYS A 15 -2.54 -8.84 -16.45
CA LYS A 15 -3.78 -9.01 -17.21
C LYS A 15 -4.21 -7.75 -17.99
N GLY A 16 -3.58 -6.61 -17.77
CA GLY A 16 -3.97 -5.32 -18.37
C GLY A 16 -5.08 -4.58 -17.62
N ASP A 17 -5.54 -5.09 -16.49
CA ASP A 17 -6.59 -4.51 -15.65
C ASP A 17 -6.03 -3.37 -14.78
N LYS A 18 -5.66 -2.26 -15.42
CA LYS A 18 -4.92 -1.14 -14.78
C LYS A 18 -5.66 -0.52 -13.58
N VAL A 19 -6.99 -0.43 -13.64
CA VAL A 19 -7.78 0.13 -12.53
C VAL A 19 -7.70 -0.77 -11.30
N LEU A 20 -7.85 -2.08 -11.47
CA LEU A 20 -7.75 -3.05 -10.38
C LEU A 20 -6.32 -3.14 -9.84
N ALA A 21 -5.32 -3.10 -10.72
CA ALA A 21 -3.92 -3.06 -10.34
C ALA A 21 -3.61 -1.83 -9.46
N PHE A 22 -4.09 -0.66 -9.87
CA PHE A 22 -3.91 0.57 -9.12
C PHE A 22 -4.65 0.53 -7.77
N ALA A 23 -5.88 0.03 -7.74
CA ALA A 23 -6.65 -0.13 -6.50
C ALA A 23 -5.95 -1.08 -5.52
N ALA A 24 -5.52 -2.25 -5.97
CA ALA A 24 -4.80 -3.23 -5.15
C ALA A 24 -3.49 -2.67 -4.60
N LEU A 25 -2.74 -1.91 -5.42
CA LEU A 25 -1.49 -1.28 -4.99
C LEU A 25 -1.73 -0.24 -3.88
N ASN A 26 -2.73 0.63 -4.03
CA ASN A 26 -3.07 1.61 -3.00
C ASN A 26 -3.57 0.93 -1.71
N TYR A 27 -4.33 -0.16 -1.83
CA TYR A 27 -4.77 -0.92 -0.67
C TYR A 27 -3.61 -1.62 0.05
N ALA A 28 -2.61 -2.11 -0.69
CA ALA A 28 -1.37 -2.60 -0.11
C ALA A 28 -0.65 -1.51 0.69
N HIS A 29 -0.59 -0.28 0.16
CA HIS A 29 -0.03 0.88 0.87
C HIS A 29 -0.82 1.24 2.12
N GLY A 30 -2.16 1.21 2.06
CA GLY A 30 -3.03 1.45 3.21
C GLY A 30 -2.74 0.54 4.41
N TRP A 31 -2.28 -0.70 4.19
CA TRP A 31 -1.82 -1.58 5.27
C TRP A 31 -0.50 -1.12 5.90
N LEU A 32 0.40 -0.54 5.11
CA LEU A 32 1.64 0.03 5.63
C LEU A 32 1.36 1.30 6.42
N ASP A 33 0.46 2.16 5.91
CA ASP A 33 -0.05 3.34 6.59
C ASP A 33 -0.69 3.01 7.94
N ALA A 34 -1.53 1.97 7.98
CA ALA A 34 -2.12 1.51 9.23
C ALA A 34 -1.03 1.11 10.25
N GLY A 35 0.00 0.38 9.82
CA GLY A 35 1.14 0.02 10.67
C GLY A 35 1.96 1.24 11.14
N ALA A 36 2.14 2.24 10.28
CA ALA A 36 2.81 3.49 10.62
C ALA A 36 2.00 4.30 11.66
N ARG A 37 0.69 4.48 11.45
CA ARG A 37 -0.21 5.22 12.36
C ARG A 37 -0.30 4.61 13.75
N ILE A 38 -0.31 3.28 13.86
CA ILE A 38 -0.32 2.59 15.17
C ILE A 38 1.08 2.43 15.78
N GLN A 39 2.10 3.06 15.19
CA GLN A 39 3.50 3.02 15.63
C GLN A 39 4.11 1.60 15.67
N LEU A 40 3.55 0.66 14.90
CA LEU A 40 4.18 -0.65 14.68
C LEU A 40 5.46 -0.48 13.84
N PHE A 41 5.46 0.48 12.92
CA PHE A 41 6.62 0.87 12.12
C PHE A 41 7.09 2.27 12.50
N LYS A 42 8.39 2.43 12.72
CA LYS A 42 8.99 3.75 12.93
C LYS A 42 9.29 4.38 11.57
N VAL A 43 8.48 5.36 11.19
CA VAL A 43 8.60 6.14 9.96
C VAL A 43 8.60 7.63 10.30
N ASN A 44 9.19 8.45 9.44
CA ASN A 44 9.28 9.91 9.59
C ASN A 44 9.09 10.66 8.26
N ASP A 45 8.47 10.00 7.28
CA ASP A 45 8.21 10.54 5.96
C ASP A 45 6.69 10.72 5.80
N SER A 46 6.21 11.95 5.99
CA SER A 46 4.80 12.32 5.87
C SER A 46 4.34 12.48 4.41
N VAL A 47 5.26 12.43 3.44
CA VAL A 47 4.94 12.42 2.01
C VAL A 47 4.61 11.00 1.57
N LEU A 48 5.38 10.02 2.06
CA LEU A 48 5.18 8.61 1.74
C LEU A 48 4.11 7.97 2.62
N PHE A 49 4.11 8.23 3.92
CA PHE A 49 3.15 7.67 4.86
C PHE A 49 2.18 8.72 5.37
N THR A 50 0.99 8.27 5.72
CA THR A 50 -0.02 9.10 6.38
C THR A 50 0.34 9.30 7.86
N VAL A 51 1.48 9.90 8.18
CA VAL A 51 1.90 10.25 9.55
C VAL A 51 2.09 11.76 9.68
N ASP A 52 2.10 12.25 10.92
CA ASP A 52 2.37 13.66 11.21
C ASP A 52 3.89 13.92 11.11
N GLU A 53 4.30 15.18 10.92
CA GLU A 53 5.73 15.59 10.83
C GLU A 53 6.49 15.43 12.16
#